data_AF-A0A2V9ESU3-F1
#
_entry.id   AF-A0A2V9ESU3-F1
#
_cell.length_a   1.000
_cell.length_b   1.000
_cell.length_c   1.000
_cell.angle_alpha   90.00
_cell.angle_beta   90.00
_cell.angle_gamma   90.00
#
_symmetry.space_group_name_H-M   'P 1'
#
loop_
_entity.id
_entity.type
_entity.pdbx_description
1 polymer ?
#
loop_
_entity_poly.entity_id
_entity_poly.type
_entity_poly.pdbx_seq_one_letter_code
_entity_poly.pdbx_strand_id
1 'polypeptide(L)'
;MTRYLTAVVSVLMLAFAFGAWAQSSPPQHQHVAPNLIDGAVHPELIPDSVAYRLYLVAVSTGQNPTEAAQKRQRAHLMKTGVEDTDQRILVSILSDFRAKYDALVSEYNDAATAAAARNKTTDVHTLLKKLDDLVQSTRDTISVRLSSRGVVKIHSFVVSQKKNMKVTED
;
A
#
# COMPACT_ATOMS: atom_id res chain seq x y z
N MET A 1 -66.04 46.08 8.82
CA MET A 1 -66.81 46.88 7.86
C MET A 1 -65.94 48.03 7.39
N THR A 2 -65.71 48.14 6.06
CA THR A 2 -65.42 49.38 5.27
C THR A 2 -64.18 50.24 5.65
N ARG A 3 -63.28 50.74 4.77
CA ARG A 3 -63.16 50.90 3.30
C ARG A 3 -61.72 51.34 2.92
N TYR A 4 -61.34 50.98 1.69
CA TYR A 4 -60.39 51.45 0.64
C TYR A 4 -59.41 52.64 0.77
N LEU A 5 -58.53 52.67 -0.27
CA LEU A 5 -57.69 53.74 -0.88
C LEU A 5 -56.21 53.69 -0.45
N THR A 6 -55.17 53.70 -1.30
CA THR A 6 -55.02 54.10 -2.72
C THR A 6 -53.69 53.54 -3.26
N ALA A 7 -53.61 53.35 -4.59
CA ALA A 7 -52.43 52.90 -5.33
C ALA A 7 -51.27 53.90 -5.33
N VAL A 8 -50.01 53.42 -5.38
CA VAL A 8 -48.97 53.96 -6.28
C VAL A 8 -48.08 52.80 -6.74
N VAL A 9 -48.09 52.59 -8.05
CA VAL A 9 -47.15 51.78 -8.82
C VAL A 9 -45.81 52.50 -8.86
N SER A 10 -44.73 51.82 -8.44
CA SER A 10 -43.37 52.18 -8.84
C SER A 10 -42.61 50.91 -9.18
N VAL A 11 -42.64 50.61 -10.47
CA VAL A 11 -41.72 49.70 -11.15
C VAL A 11 -40.32 50.27 -11.01
N LEU A 12 -39.44 49.60 -10.27
CA LEU A 12 -37.99 49.80 -10.42
C LEU A 12 -37.39 48.51 -10.96
N MET A 13 -37.13 48.53 -12.27
CA MET A 13 -36.27 47.56 -12.91
C MET A 13 -34.87 47.65 -12.30
N LEU A 14 -34.41 46.59 -11.64
CA LEU A 14 -32.98 46.39 -11.39
C LEU A 14 -32.47 45.35 -12.38
N ALA A 15 -31.60 45.84 -13.25
CA ALA A 15 -30.96 45.09 -14.31
C ALA A 15 -30.14 43.92 -13.77
N PHE A 16 -30.20 42.82 -14.51
CA PHE A 16 -29.28 41.70 -14.46
C PHE A 16 -27.83 42.20 -14.62
N ALA A 17 -27.00 41.94 -13.61
CA ALA A 17 -25.57 41.79 -13.79
C ALA A 17 -25.19 40.40 -13.25
N PHE A 18 -25.36 39.37 -14.08
CA PHE A 18 -24.70 38.10 -13.86
C PHE A 18 -23.20 38.35 -14.00
N GLY A 19 -22.51 38.50 -12.87
CA GLY A 19 -21.06 38.37 -12.86
C GLY A 19 -20.71 36.96 -13.33
N ALA A 20 -20.12 36.86 -14.51
CA ALA A 20 -19.47 35.63 -14.96
C ALA A 20 -18.24 35.42 -14.09
N TRP A 21 -18.39 34.61 -13.03
CA TRP A 21 -17.25 34.04 -12.34
C TRP A 21 -16.60 33.07 -13.32
N ALA A 22 -15.47 33.48 -13.91
CA ALA A 22 -14.60 32.56 -14.59
C ALA A 22 -14.15 31.52 -13.56
N GLN A 23 -14.78 30.33 -13.57
CA GLN A 23 -14.23 29.15 -12.93
C GLN A 23 -12.89 28.89 -13.61
N SER A 24 -11.81 29.32 -12.98
CA SER A 24 -10.50 28.73 -13.22
C SER A 24 -10.64 27.26 -12.86
N SER A 25 -10.87 26.43 -13.89
CA SER A 25 -10.76 24.98 -13.76
C SER A 25 -9.43 24.70 -13.07
N PRO A 26 -9.41 24.00 -11.92
CA PRO A 26 -8.15 23.62 -11.30
C PRO A 26 -7.33 22.89 -12.37
N PRO A 27 -6.00 23.12 -12.44
CA PRO A 27 -5.16 22.41 -13.38
C PRO A 27 -5.44 20.92 -13.19
N GLN A 28 -5.94 20.26 -14.24
CA GLN A 28 -6.10 18.83 -14.23
C GLN A 28 -4.69 18.25 -14.08
N HIS A 29 -4.37 17.82 -12.87
CA HIS A 29 -3.20 17.00 -12.62
C HIS A 29 -3.39 15.70 -13.40
N GLN A 30 -2.86 15.68 -14.62
CA GLN A 30 -2.86 14.52 -15.49
C GLN A 30 -1.84 13.54 -14.91
N HIS A 31 -2.29 12.74 -13.92
CA HIS A 31 -1.52 11.60 -13.46
C HIS A 31 -1.44 10.64 -14.64
N VAL A 32 -0.27 10.56 -15.27
CA VAL A 32 0.05 9.46 -16.18
C VAL A 32 -0.27 8.19 -15.39
N ALA A 33 -1.24 7.41 -15.87
CA ALA A 33 -1.59 6.17 -15.20
C ALA A 33 -0.32 5.32 -15.16
N PRO A 34 0.20 4.97 -13.96
CA PRO A 34 1.39 4.15 -13.88
C PRO A 34 1.11 2.85 -14.63
N ASN A 35 2.10 2.36 -15.38
CA ASN A 35 2.00 1.07 -16.07
C ASN A 35 1.69 -0.01 -15.02
N LEU A 36 0.42 -0.41 -14.98
CA LEU A 36 -0.09 -1.36 -14.01
C LEU A 36 0.07 -2.76 -14.58
N ILE A 37 0.94 -3.55 -13.97
CA ILE A 37 1.08 -4.97 -14.25
C ILE A 37 -0.03 -5.70 -13.48
N ASP A 38 -0.98 -6.30 -14.22
CA ASP A 38 -1.99 -7.18 -13.65
C ASP A 38 -1.50 -8.63 -13.69
N GLY A 39 -1.16 -9.18 -12.53
CA GLY A 39 -0.67 -10.55 -12.41
C GLY A 39 -1.70 -11.59 -12.85
N ALA A 40 -2.99 -11.26 -12.87
CA ALA A 40 -4.00 -12.19 -13.40
C ALA A 40 -3.83 -12.44 -14.92
N VAL A 41 -3.19 -11.51 -15.64
CA VAL A 41 -2.92 -11.59 -17.08
C VAL A 41 -1.46 -11.93 -17.34
N HIS A 42 -0.54 -11.25 -16.67
CA HIS A 42 0.91 -11.35 -16.88
C HIS A 42 1.68 -11.59 -15.55
N PRO A 43 1.47 -12.73 -14.88
CA PRO A 43 2.15 -13.02 -13.61
C PRO A 43 3.68 -13.09 -13.75
N GLU A 44 4.19 -13.43 -14.94
CA GLU A 44 5.60 -13.49 -15.27
C GLU A 44 6.30 -12.12 -15.24
N LEU A 45 5.56 -11.03 -15.43
CA LEU A 45 6.10 -9.67 -15.38
C LEU A 45 6.30 -9.17 -13.95
N ILE A 46 5.74 -9.84 -12.95
CA ILE A 46 5.94 -9.47 -11.54
C ILE A 46 7.24 -10.10 -11.04
N PRO A 47 8.26 -9.32 -10.65
CA PRO A 47 9.51 -9.87 -10.12
C PRO A 47 9.26 -10.67 -8.84
N ASP A 48 10.06 -11.73 -8.62
CA ASP A 48 9.99 -12.52 -7.39
C ASP A 48 10.19 -11.66 -6.14
N SER A 49 11.13 -10.71 -6.17
CA SER A 49 11.38 -9.78 -5.06
C SER A 49 10.11 -9.02 -4.66
N VAL A 50 9.36 -8.51 -5.64
CA VAL A 50 8.10 -7.80 -5.42
C VAL A 50 7.03 -8.74 -4.86
N ALA A 51 6.91 -9.96 -5.40
CA ALA A 51 5.97 -10.96 -4.91
C ALA A 51 6.25 -11.35 -3.46
N TYR A 52 7.53 -11.58 -3.11
CA TYR A 52 7.96 -11.84 -1.74
C TYR A 52 7.73 -10.63 -0.83
N ARG A 53 8.01 -9.41 -1.28
CA ARG A 53 7.75 -8.17 -0.52
C ARG A 53 6.28 -8.09 -0.12
N LEU A 54 5.37 -8.23 -1.08
CA LEU A 54 3.93 -8.21 -0.84
C LEU A 54 3.48 -9.34 0.08
N TYR A 55 3.97 -10.56 -0.15
CA TYR A 55 3.64 -11.71 0.69
C TYR A 55 4.09 -11.49 2.14
N LEU A 56 5.37 -11.15 2.35
CA LEU A 56 5.96 -10.97 3.69
C LEU A 56 5.26 -9.84 4.46
N VAL A 57 4.95 -8.72 3.80
CA VAL A 57 4.17 -7.63 4.41
C VAL A 57 2.77 -8.09 4.80
N ALA A 58 2.09 -8.87 3.94
CA ALA A 58 0.72 -9.32 4.18
C ALA A 58 0.60 -10.37 5.29
N VAL A 59 1.59 -11.26 5.45
CA VAL A 59 1.51 -12.38 6.42
C VAL A 59 2.26 -12.11 7.73
N SER A 60 3.11 -11.08 7.77
CA SER A 60 3.79 -10.70 9.00
C SER A 60 2.88 -9.92 9.94
N THR A 61 3.20 -9.97 11.23
CA THR A 61 2.45 -9.27 12.28
C THR A 61 3.41 -8.47 13.14
N GLY A 62 2.95 -7.36 13.71
CA GLY A 62 3.76 -6.52 14.62
C GLY A 62 4.22 -7.27 15.88
N GLN A 63 5.13 -6.65 16.65
CA GLN A 63 5.81 -7.30 17.79
C GLN A 63 4.90 -7.75 18.95
N ASN A 64 3.67 -7.26 19.01
CA ASN A 64 2.67 -7.68 20.00
C ASN A 64 1.33 -7.92 19.30
N PRO A 65 1.21 -9.02 18.53
CA PRO A 65 0.03 -9.24 17.71
C PRO A 65 -1.16 -9.62 18.59
N THR A 66 -2.32 -9.01 18.33
CA THR A 66 -3.59 -9.44 18.92
C THR A 66 -3.88 -10.90 18.56
N GLU A 67 -4.70 -11.58 19.34
CA GLU A 67 -5.11 -12.97 19.06
C GLU A 67 -5.69 -13.11 17.64
N ALA A 68 -6.50 -12.15 17.20
CA ALA A 68 -7.04 -12.11 15.84
C ALA A 68 -5.95 -11.99 14.77
N ALA A 69 -4.87 -11.23 15.03
CA ALA A 69 -3.73 -11.13 14.12
C ALA A 69 -2.95 -12.45 14.06
N GLN A 70 -2.70 -13.08 15.20
CA GLN A 70 -2.04 -14.39 15.27
C GLN A 70 -2.84 -15.47 14.53
N LYS A 71 -4.17 -15.51 14.73
CA LYS A 71 -5.06 -16.45 14.03
C LYS A 71 -5.04 -16.24 12.51
N ARG A 72 -5.04 -14.98 12.05
CA ARG A 72 -4.90 -14.65 10.62
C ARG A 72 -3.56 -15.11 10.07
N GLN A 73 -2.45 -14.79 10.74
CA GLN A 73 -1.12 -15.24 10.33
C GLN A 73 -1.06 -16.77 10.22
N ARG A 74 -1.53 -17.48 11.25
CA ARG A 74 -1.59 -18.96 11.22
C ARG A 74 -2.41 -19.47 10.03
N ALA A 75 -3.58 -18.88 9.77
CA ALA A 75 -4.41 -19.26 8.62
C ALA A 75 -3.70 -19.02 7.28
N HIS A 76 -2.92 -17.94 7.14
CA HIS A 76 -2.09 -17.71 5.96
C HIS A 76 -0.99 -18.77 5.82
N LEU A 77 -0.30 -19.09 6.93
CA LEU A 77 0.77 -20.09 6.93
C LEU A 77 0.25 -21.50 6.60
N MET A 78 -0.95 -21.87 7.06
CA MET A 78 -1.55 -23.16 6.71
C MET A 78 -1.78 -23.32 5.19
N LYS A 79 -2.08 -22.24 4.47
CA LYS A 79 -2.28 -22.27 3.01
C LYS A 79 -1.01 -22.58 2.22
N THR A 80 0.17 -22.39 2.83
CA THR A 80 1.45 -22.72 2.21
C THR A 80 1.73 -24.23 2.20
N GLY A 81 1.01 -24.99 3.03
CA GLY A 81 1.24 -26.42 3.23
C GLY A 81 2.54 -26.74 3.96
N VAL A 82 3.28 -25.74 4.43
CA VAL A 82 4.48 -25.93 5.28
C VAL A 82 4.10 -26.65 6.56
N GLU A 83 4.98 -27.52 7.05
CA GLU A 83 4.73 -28.33 8.24
C GLU A 83 4.90 -27.53 9.53
N ASP A 84 4.23 -27.94 10.61
CA ASP A 84 4.13 -27.16 11.85
C ASP A 84 5.49 -26.76 12.44
N THR A 85 6.51 -27.61 12.29
CA THR A 85 7.87 -27.29 12.75
C THR A 85 8.47 -26.11 12.00
N ASP A 86 8.40 -26.12 10.67
CA ASP A 86 8.86 -25.01 9.82
C ASP A 86 7.96 -23.77 9.97
N GLN A 87 6.66 -23.94 10.21
CA GLN A 87 5.74 -22.82 10.47
C GLN A 87 6.16 -22.04 11.72
N ARG A 88 6.55 -22.73 12.82
CA ARG A 88 7.04 -22.06 14.04
C ARG A 88 8.30 -21.23 13.78
N ILE A 89 9.22 -21.75 12.98
CA ILE A 89 10.43 -21.01 12.57
C ILE A 89 10.04 -19.79 11.73
N LEU A 90 9.11 -19.98 10.77
CA LEU A 90 8.65 -18.92 9.89
C LEU A 90 7.95 -17.79 10.65
N VAL A 91 7.17 -18.08 11.69
CA VAL A 91 6.58 -17.03 12.55
C VAL A 91 7.64 -16.11 13.15
N SER A 92 8.75 -16.68 13.65
CA SER A 92 9.87 -15.88 14.17
C SER A 92 10.50 -15.01 13.08
N ILE A 93 10.77 -15.58 11.90
CA ILE A 93 11.35 -14.85 10.76
C ILE A 93 10.42 -13.70 10.33
N LEU A 94 9.10 -13.94 10.29
CA LEU A 94 8.10 -12.93 9.93
C LEU A 94 8.00 -11.80 10.95
N SER A 95 8.13 -12.10 12.24
CA SER A 95 8.19 -11.08 13.29
C SER A 95 9.41 -10.17 13.12
N ASP A 96 10.58 -10.76 12.87
CA ASP A 96 11.83 -10.02 12.64
C ASP A 96 11.76 -9.16 11.37
N PHE A 97 11.21 -9.72 10.28
CA PHE A 97 10.95 -8.98 9.05
C PHE A 97 10.05 -7.78 9.32
N ARG A 98 8.94 -7.96 10.04
CA ARG A 98 7.99 -6.88 10.31
C ARG A 98 8.64 -5.74 11.10
N ALA A 99 9.40 -6.07 12.14
CA ALA A 99 10.09 -5.07 12.95
C ALA A 99 11.05 -4.22 12.11
N LYS A 100 11.84 -4.86 11.22
CA LYS A 100 12.76 -4.15 10.32
C LYS A 100 12.02 -3.34 9.26
N TYR A 101 10.94 -3.88 8.70
CA TYR A 101 10.10 -3.18 7.72
C TYR A 101 9.49 -1.91 8.32
N ASP A 102 8.87 -2.02 9.50
CA ASP A 102 8.25 -0.89 10.20
C ASP A 102 9.28 0.19 10.54
N ALA A 103 10.50 -0.20 10.93
CA ALA A 103 11.60 0.73 11.18
C ALA A 103 12.00 1.51 9.92
N LEU A 104 12.15 0.82 8.78
CA LEU A 104 12.49 1.46 7.49
C LEU A 104 11.41 2.44 7.02
N VAL A 105 10.14 2.06 7.17
CA VAL A 105 9.00 2.92 6.81
C VAL A 105 8.92 4.12 7.75
N SER A 106 9.14 3.93 9.06
CA SER A 106 9.19 5.04 10.02
C SER A 106 10.31 6.03 9.68
N GLU A 107 11.53 5.53 9.43
CA GLU A 107 12.68 6.37 9.05
C GLU A 107 12.38 7.21 7.80
N TYR A 108 11.77 6.59 6.78
CA TYR A 108 11.37 7.31 5.57
C TYR A 108 10.29 8.36 5.83
N ASN A 109 9.26 8.03 6.62
CA ASN A 109 8.16 8.94 6.92
C ASN A 109 8.64 10.16 7.73
N ASP A 110 9.56 9.96 8.67
CA ASP A 110 10.18 11.04 9.44
C ASP A 110 10.99 11.96 8.51
N ALA A 111 11.79 11.38 7.61
CA ALA A 111 12.54 12.13 6.61
C ALA A 111 11.63 12.89 5.64
N ALA A 112 10.55 12.26 5.16
CA ALA A 112 9.54 12.86 4.29
C ALA A 112 8.84 14.05 4.97
N THR A 113 8.48 13.91 6.24
CA THR A 113 7.88 14.98 7.03
C THR A 113 8.84 16.17 7.18
N ALA A 114 10.12 15.90 7.50
CA ALA A 114 11.14 16.93 7.63
C ALA A 114 11.48 17.62 6.30
N ALA A 115 11.47 16.88 5.18
CA ALA A 115 11.68 17.43 3.84
C ALA A 115 10.50 18.31 3.41
N ALA A 116 9.26 17.85 3.62
CA ALA A 116 8.05 18.59 3.31
C ALA A 116 7.98 19.93 4.04
N ALA A 117 8.37 19.97 5.33
CA ALA A 117 8.47 21.21 6.11
C ALA A 117 9.45 22.24 5.51
N ARG A 118 10.35 21.81 4.60
CA ARG A 118 11.33 22.63 3.89
C ARG A 118 11.00 22.78 2.39
N ASN A 119 9.79 22.41 1.96
CA ASN A 119 9.37 22.34 0.55
C ASN A 119 10.30 21.47 -0.32
N LYS A 120 10.81 20.37 0.24
CA LYS A 120 11.65 19.37 -0.44
C LYS A 120 10.94 18.02 -0.48
N THR A 121 11.40 17.15 -1.39
CA THR A 121 10.94 15.76 -1.50
C THR A 121 11.99 14.79 -0.98
N THR A 122 11.56 13.72 -0.33
CA THR A 122 12.45 12.62 0.07
C THR A 122 12.58 11.61 -1.06
N ASP A 123 13.76 11.03 -1.21
CA ASP A 123 14.03 10.00 -2.21
C ASP A 123 13.36 8.67 -1.84
N VAL A 124 12.35 8.28 -2.61
CA VAL A 124 11.65 7.00 -2.46
C VAL A 124 12.49 5.81 -2.96
N HIS A 125 13.41 6.02 -3.92
CA HIS A 125 14.21 4.92 -4.46
C HIS A 125 15.17 4.34 -3.42
N THR A 126 15.73 5.19 -2.55
CA THR A 126 16.52 4.72 -1.40
C THR A 126 15.71 3.82 -0.47
N LEU A 127 14.44 4.14 -0.19
CA LEU A 127 13.57 3.26 0.61
C LEU A 127 13.33 1.93 -0.12
N LEU A 128 12.96 1.96 -1.40
CA LEU A 128 12.67 0.76 -2.18
C LEU A 128 13.88 -0.19 -2.21
N LYS A 129 15.09 0.34 -2.40
CA LYS A 129 16.32 -0.45 -2.33
C LYS A 129 16.53 -1.12 -0.97
N LYS A 130 16.36 -0.37 0.13
CA LYS A 130 16.46 -0.94 1.50
C LYS A 130 15.41 -2.03 1.73
N LEU A 131 14.20 -1.87 1.19
CA LEU A 131 13.13 -2.88 1.28
C LEU A 131 13.49 -4.14 0.48
N ASP A 132 14.08 -3.99 -0.70
CA ASP A 132 14.51 -5.14 -1.51
C ASP A 132 15.66 -5.91 -0.85
N ASP A 133 16.63 -5.20 -0.26
CA ASP A 133 17.70 -5.81 0.53
C ASP A 133 17.14 -6.58 1.74
N LEU A 134 16.16 -6.01 2.45
CA LEU A 134 15.47 -6.67 3.56
C LEU A 134 14.72 -7.93 3.10
N VAL A 135 14.02 -7.87 1.96
CA VAL A 135 13.32 -9.03 1.39
C VAL A 135 14.31 -10.12 1.02
N GLN A 136 15.42 -9.78 0.36
CA GLN A 136 16.43 -10.76 -0.03
C GLN A 136 17.06 -11.42 1.21
N SER A 137 17.48 -10.65 2.20
CA SER A 137 18.02 -11.19 3.46
C SER A 137 17.02 -12.11 4.18
N THR A 138 15.72 -11.79 4.12
CA THR A 138 14.66 -12.62 4.69
C THR A 138 14.50 -13.93 3.93
N ARG A 139 14.57 -13.90 2.59
CA ARG A 139 14.54 -15.12 1.75
C ARG A 139 15.75 -16.01 2.01
N ASP A 140 16.93 -15.42 2.22
CA ASP A 140 18.14 -16.17 2.56
C ASP A 140 17.98 -16.83 3.95
N THR A 141 17.45 -16.10 4.93
CA THR A 141 17.13 -16.64 6.26
C THR A 141 16.13 -17.79 6.18
N ILE A 142 15.10 -17.67 5.35
CA ILE A 142 14.13 -18.77 5.10
C ILE A 142 14.87 -19.98 4.54
N SER A 143 15.72 -19.78 3.54
CA SER A 143 16.46 -20.85 2.86
C SER A 143 17.42 -21.60 3.79
N VAL A 144 18.01 -20.89 4.75
CA VAL A 144 18.94 -21.45 5.74
C VAL A 144 18.21 -22.14 6.90
N ARG A 145 17.08 -21.60 7.36
CA ARG A 145 16.45 -22.04 8.62
C ARG A 145 15.31 -23.04 8.46
N LEU A 146 14.65 -23.07 7.30
CA LEU A 146 13.60 -24.06 7.03
C LEU A 146 14.19 -25.34 6.46
N SER A 147 13.45 -26.44 6.57
CA SER A 147 13.76 -27.63 5.79
C SER A 147 13.70 -27.36 4.28
N SER A 148 14.42 -28.14 3.46
CA SER A 148 14.38 -28.00 2.00
C SER A 148 12.94 -28.09 1.45
N ARG A 149 12.11 -28.94 2.05
CA ARG A 149 10.69 -29.08 1.70
C ARG A 149 9.89 -27.84 2.09
N GLY A 150 10.15 -27.25 3.25
CA GLY A 150 9.55 -25.99 3.69
C GLY A 150 9.89 -24.83 2.74
N VAL A 151 11.16 -24.71 2.34
CA VAL A 151 11.63 -23.70 1.38
C VAL A 151 10.89 -23.83 0.05
N VAL A 152 10.84 -25.04 -0.53
CA VAL A 152 10.13 -25.30 -1.80
C VAL A 152 8.64 -24.95 -1.70
N LYS A 153 7.98 -25.32 -0.60
CA LYS A 153 6.56 -25.01 -0.39
C LYS A 153 6.29 -23.51 -0.29
N ILE A 154 7.08 -22.77 0.49
CA ILE A 154 6.94 -21.30 0.58
C ILE A 154 7.18 -20.66 -0.77
N HIS A 155 8.27 -21.03 -1.46
CA HIS A 155 8.59 -20.46 -2.76
C HIS A 155 7.46 -20.71 -3.77
N SER A 156 7.02 -21.95 -3.90
CA SER A 156 5.93 -22.32 -4.80
C SER A 156 4.64 -21.58 -4.46
N PHE A 157 4.33 -21.43 -3.17
CA PHE A 157 3.18 -20.66 -2.72
C PHE A 157 3.27 -19.19 -3.14
N VAL A 158 4.38 -18.51 -2.84
CA VAL A 158 4.57 -17.09 -3.18
C VAL A 158 4.49 -16.85 -4.68
N VAL A 159 5.16 -17.68 -5.49
CA VAL A 159 5.09 -17.59 -6.96
C VAL A 159 3.66 -17.79 -7.45
N SER A 160 2.92 -18.76 -6.88
CA SER A 160 1.50 -18.97 -7.23
C SER A 160 0.59 -17.79 -6.88
N GLN A 161 1.00 -16.92 -5.95
CA GLN A 161 0.26 -15.71 -5.59
C GLN A 161 0.45 -14.55 -6.55
N LYS A 162 1.46 -14.58 -7.44
CA LYS A 162 1.65 -13.51 -8.43
C LYS A 162 0.40 -13.23 -9.24
N LYS A 163 -0.39 -14.26 -9.55
CA LYS A 163 -1.67 -14.11 -10.26
C LYS A 163 -2.74 -13.28 -9.53
N ASN A 164 -2.55 -13.03 -8.24
CA ASN A 164 -3.46 -12.27 -7.39
C ASN A 164 -2.91 -10.86 -7.10
N MET A 165 -1.82 -10.44 -7.74
CA MET A 165 -1.12 -9.18 -7.47
C MET A 165 -1.38 -8.17 -8.59
N LYS A 166 -1.43 -6.90 -8.21
CA LYS A 166 -1.40 -5.76 -9.13
C LYS A 166 -0.31 -4.82 -8.66
N VAL A 167 0.65 -4.53 -9.53
CA VAL A 167 1.84 -3.76 -9.17
C VAL A 167 2.11 -2.71 -10.23
N THR A 168 2.55 -1.53 -9.82
CA THR A 168 3.03 -0.50 -10.74
C THR A 168 4.48 -0.80 -11.09
N GLU A 169 4.89 -0.53 -12.33
CA GLU A 169 6.32 -0.45 -12.65
C GLU A 169 6.98 0.62 -11.78
N ASP A 170 8.10 0.25 -11.15
CA ASP A 170 8.95 1.13 -10.33
C ASP A 170 9.87 2.00 -11.24
#